data_AF-A0A958K1S6-F1
#
_entry.id   AF-A0A958K1S6-F1
#
_cell.length_a   1.000
_cell.length_b   1.000
_cell.length_c   1.000
_cell.angle_alpha   90.00
_cell.angle_beta   90.00
_cell.angle_gamma   90.00
#
_symmetry.space_group_name_H-M   'P 1'
#
loop_
_entity.id
_entity.type
_entity.pdbx_description
1 polymer ?
#
loop_
_entity_poly.entity_id
_entity_poly.type
_entity_poly.pdbx_seq_one_letter_code
_entity_poly.pdbx_strand_id
1 'polypeptide(L)'
;NQNVISYAVGLGLDFDLLDDFAVNGGSSAALRADTASEISDALQSIVSMIISTPVSGAGASLAESFGEEGRVYRPRFSADTWKGNIDLFVYNDETEALDWQFDMGDMLEDRDISVHPRIIIAGYDPDHDGQTDETIEFSTYNKAALRPELFQLFDDGTLDSSLLAAPLSTFTDDDAAETLIQFIHGTDFQNMRTRDRDEDGFVEKLGDIVYSRPVEVGPRNGNYSKFAGYNAFTSSLKSQQNILVVGANDGALHAFDAQTGDELWAYIPSSQLKHLEKLSRKFYNRQYRRSFVDGQISVEDVYIGNEWKTLLMFGLRKGGSTYTVLDITDRDNPELLWEVSPEVEAGESWSKPVVVPYASSNSSEPGNYNWYMVVGTGEGKSTSGTNIVVYDLDSTSPPSPTVVSIASSDAAGVRTSSVAASNNDNDKSVDRLYVGTENGDLYRVQVEGVPAAWSVQKLYNGSATHPIVATPALALVDGANGLSTSSYAVGVYWGTGRYDEREDITGVGSTSQRIFGVFDPTSISSDTYGAVETDLTLSDLQNQTMSSFNVTQGSDKVYRLPNGKKGFYINTDSSINLTGEGYIDPVGMTVYEPVNLRGAMLFATFL
;
A
#
# COMPACT_ATOMS: atom_id res chain seq x y z
N ASN A 1 5.67 -21.41 32.05
CA ASN A 1 7.15 -21.39 32.03
C ASN A 1 7.59 -20.12 31.35
N GLN A 2 8.19 -19.19 32.11
CA GLN A 2 8.89 -18.05 31.52
C GLN A 2 10.25 -18.55 31.04
N ASN A 3 10.49 -18.56 29.74
CA ASN A 3 11.79 -18.89 29.17
C ASN A 3 12.68 -17.65 29.33
N VAL A 4 13.64 -17.70 30.26
CA VAL A 4 14.69 -16.68 30.39
C VAL A 4 15.82 -17.04 29.45
N ILE A 5 16.08 -16.20 28.45
CA ILE A 5 17.24 -16.34 27.55
C ILE A 5 18.41 -15.53 28.13
N SER A 6 19.57 -16.15 28.30
CA SER A 6 20.78 -15.55 28.86
C SER A 6 21.89 -15.49 27.81
N TYR A 7 22.53 -14.32 27.67
CA TYR A 7 23.64 -14.08 26.73
C TYR A 7 24.98 -13.96 27.47
N ALA A 8 26.06 -14.46 26.87
CA ALA A 8 27.43 -14.36 27.40
C ALA A 8 28.33 -13.55 26.47
N VAL A 9 29.18 -12.68 27.05
CA VAL A 9 30.24 -11.96 26.34
C VAL A 9 31.59 -12.26 26.99
N GLY A 10 32.49 -12.91 26.25
CA GLY A 10 33.87 -13.17 26.66
C GLY A 10 34.78 -12.01 26.29
N LEU A 11 35.55 -11.50 27.27
CA LEU A 11 36.58 -10.47 27.04
C LEU A 11 37.98 -11.09 27.05
N GLY A 12 38.65 -11.08 25.89
CA GLY A 12 40.07 -11.45 25.75
C GLY A 12 40.41 -12.87 26.21
N LEU A 13 39.41 -13.76 26.27
CA LEU A 13 39.53 -15.13 26.75
C LEU A 13 38.63 -16.04 25.94
N ASP A 14 39.21 -17.16 25.47
CA ASP A 14 38.52 -18.23 24.77
C ASP A 14 38.39 -19.43 25.72
N PHE A 15 37.19 -19.68 26.25
CA PHE A 15 36.90 -20.77 27.17
C PHE A 15 35.56 -21.42 26.84
N ASP A 16 35.58 -22.75 26.71
CA ASP A 16 34.41 -23.60 26.44
C ASP A 16 33.24 -23.35 27.41
N LEU A 17 33.54 -22.96 28.65
CA LEU A 17 32.54 -22.65 29.69
C LEU A 17 31.59 -21.49 29.30
N LEU A 18 32.05 -20.52 28.51
CA LEU A 18 31.22 -19.39 28.07
C LEU A 18 30.19 -19.82 27.03
N ASP A 19 30.60 -20.69 26.10
CA ASP A 19 29.71 -21.28 25.11
C ASP A 19 28.70 -22.24 25.79
N ASP A 20 29.14 -23.04 26.77
CA ASP A 20 28.25 -23.86 27.59
C ASP A 20 27.21 -23.01 28.36
N PHE A 21 27.60 -21.85 28.88
CA PHE A 21 26.69 -20.94 29.57
C PHE A 21 25.68 -20.31 28.62
N ALA A 22 26.12 -19.90 27.42
CA ALA A 22 25.27 -19.34 26.37
C ALA A 22 24.23 -20.37 25.87
N VAL A 23 24.66 -21.62 25.63
CA VAL A 23 23.80 -22.73 25.19
C VAL A 23 22.78 -23.13 26.25
N ASN A 24 23.21 -23.32 27.50
CA ASN A 24 22.29 -23.61 28.61
C ASN A 24 21.35 -22.44 28.92
N GLY A 25 21.76 -21.22 28.58
CA GLY A 25 20.96 -20.00 28.64
C GLY A 25 19.99 -19.82 27.47
N GLY A 26 19.95 -20.73 26.49
CA GLY A 26 19.02 -20.66 25.36
C GLY A 26 19.49 -19.84 24.15
N SER A 27 20.78 -19.49 24.08
CA SER A 27 21.41 -18.87 22.90
C SER A 27 22.34 -19.87 22.19
N SER A 28 22.73 -19.63 20.93
CA SER A 28 23.48 -20.61 20.14
C SER A 28 24.99 -20.65 20.45
N ALA A 29 25.61 -19.53 20.84
CA ALA A 29 27.02 -19.42 21.23
C ALA A 29 27.30 -18.11 22.00
N ALA A 30 28.44 -18.03 22.69
CA ALA A 30 28.89 -16.80 23.33
C ALA A 30 29.47 -15.80 22.32
N LEU A 31 29.25 -14.51 22.55
CA LEU A 31 29.91 -13.45 21.79
C LEU A 31 31.32 -13.20 22.34
N ARG A 32 32.27 -12.92 21.46
CA ARG A 32 33.69 -12.77 21.80
C ARG A 32 34.16 -11.37 21.41
N ALA A 33 34.91 -10.74 22.31
CA ALA A 33 35.49 -9.42 22.09
C ALA A 33 36.91 -9.37 22.68
N ASP A 34 37.86 -8.85 21.91
CA ASP A 34 39.26 -8.70 22.34
C ASP A 34 39.61 -7.24 22.65
N THR A 35 38.76 -6.30 22.23
CA THR A 35 38.93 -4.86 22.45
C THR A 35 37.71 -4.20 23.08
N ALA A 36 37.89 -3.02 23.67
CA ALA A 36 36.79 -2.25 24.27
C ALA A 36 35.73 -1.80 23.24
N SER A 37 36.12 -1.61 21.97
CA SER A 37 35.18 -1.32 20.87
C SER A 37 34.29 -2.53 20.60
N GLU A 38 34.89 -3.72 20.51
CA GLU A 38 34.18 -4.97 20.23
C GLU A 38 33.25 -5.39 21.38
N ILE A 39 33.55 -5.04 22.64
CA ILE A 39 32.60 -5.22 23.76
C ILE A 39 31.37 -4.34 23.56
N SER A 40 31.57 -3.08 23.14
CA SER A 40 30.46 -2.16 22.89
C SER A 40 29.59 -2.68 21.74
N ASP A 41 30.22 -3.20 20.69
CA ASP A 41 29.53 -3.81 19.55
C ASP A 41 28.79 -5.11 19.95
N ALA A 42 29.38 -5.95 20.78
CA ALA A 42 28.77 -7.19 21.28
C ALA A 42 27.56 -6.90 22.20
N LEU A 43 27.67 -5.92 23.09
CA LEU A 43 26.56 -5.50 23.96
C LEU A 43 25.44 -4.83 23.14
N GLN A 44 25.77 -4.01 22.14
CA GLN A 44 24.80 -3.47 21.20
C GLN A 44 24.13 -4.58 20.37
N SER A 45 24.88 -5.61 19.99
CA SER A 45 24.35 -6.78 19.27
C SER A 45 23.42 -7.62 20.16
N ILE A 46 23.70 -7.77 21.46
CA ILE A 46 22.80 -8.44 22.42
C ILE A 46 21.51 -7.66 22.61
N VAL A 47 21.62 -6.34 22.84
CA VAL A 47 20.43 -5.48 22.95
C VAL A 47 19.62 -5.52 21.65
N SER A 48 20.29 -5.55 20.49
CA SER A 48 19.64 -5.72 19.19
C SER A 48 19.00 -7.10 19.02
N MET A 49 19.62 -8.18 19.51
CA MET A 49 19.05 -9.55 19.48
C MET A 49 17.84 -9.70 20.40
N ILE A 50 17.85 -9.04 21.55
CA ILE A 50 16.69 -8.97 22.46
C ILE A 50 15.54 -8.22 21.77
N ILE A 51 15.85 -7.12 21.07
CA ILE A 51 14.86 -6.35 20.29
C ILE A 51 14.41 -7.12 19.04
N SER A 52 15.27 -7.95 18.45
CA SER A 52 15.01 -8.76 17.25
C SER A 52 14.42 -10.14 17.54
N THR A 53 14.10 -10.44 18.80
CA THR A 53 13.32 -11.65 19.11
C THR A 53 11.98 -11.47 18.39
N PRO A 54 11.60 -12.38 17.48
CA PRO A 54 10.51 -12.15 16.54
C PRO A 54 9.21 -11.96 17.31
N VAL A 55 8.84 -10.69 17.48
CA VAL A 55 7.44 -10.35 17.52
C VAL A 55 7.02 -10.56 16.08
N SER A 56 6.34 -11.67 15.82
CA SER A 56 5.41 -11.75 14.70
C SER A 56 4.44 -10.60 14.91
N GLY A 57 4.81 -9.44 14.38
CA GLY A 57 4.07 -8.20 14.50
C GLY A 57 2.66 -8.49 13.97
N ALA A 58 1.67 -7.90 14.61
CA ALA A 58 0.24 -8.08 14.37
C ALA A 58 -0.24 -7.64 12.97
N GLY A 59 0.59 -7.75 11.93
CA GLY A 59 0.27 -7.54 10.52
C GLY A 59 -0.29 -8.77 9.80
N ALA A 60 -0.28 -9.95 10.44
CA ALA A 60 -0.69 -11.22 9.84
C ALA A 60 -2.16 -11.28 9.37
N SER A 61 -3.01 -10.28 9.66
CA SER A 61 -4.36 -10.16 9.09
C SER A 61 -4.56 -8.93 8.18
N LEU A 62 -3.55 -8.06 8.01
CA LEU A 62 -3.75 -6.67 7.58
C LEU A 62 -3.48 -6.43 6.09
N ALA A 63 -2.64 -7.26 5.49
CA ALA A 63 -2.42 -7.30 4.05
C ALA A 63 -2.95 -8.59 3.40
N GLU A 64 -3.71 -9.39 4.15
CA GLU A 64 -4.41 -10.53 3.56
C GLU A 64 -5.32 -10.04 2.43
N SER A 65 -5.24 -10.76 1.32
CA SER A 65 -6.11 -10.54 0.17
C SER A 65 -6.87 -11.81 -0.15
N PHE A 66 -8.14 -11.61 -0.50
CA PHE A 66 -9.02 -12.67 -0.95
C PHE A 66 -8.91 -12.74 -2.46
N GLY A 67 -8.45 -13.88 -2.93
CA GLY A 67 -8.34 -14.22 -4.32
C GLY A 67 -9.61 -14.82 -4.90
N GLU A 68 -9.48 -15.35 -6.11
CA GLU A 68 -10.52 -16.15 -6.74
C GLU A 68 -10.58 -17.55 -6.09
N GLU A 69 -11.72 -18.24 -6.26
CA GLU A 69 -11.88 -19.64 -5.84
C GLU A 69 -11.55 -19.95 -4.37
N GLY A 70 -11.72 -18.96 -3.48
CA GLY A 70 -11.48 -19.12 -2.04
C GLY A 70 -10.01 -19.05 -1.63
N ARG A 71 -9.12 -18.57 -2.50
CA ARG A 71 -7.71 -18.31 -2.16
C ARG A 71 -7.56 -17.16 -1.17
N VAL A 72 -6.62 -17.30 -0.24
CA VAL A 72 -6.22 -16.26 0.72
C VAL A 72 -4.71 -16.15 0.68
N TYR A 73 -4.21 -14.97 0.34
CA TYR A 73 -2.78 -14.66 0.31
C TYR A 73 -2.40 -13.93 1.57
N ARG A 74 -1.36 -14.40 2.27
CA ARG A 74 -0.89 -13.78 3.50
C ARG A 74 0.57 -13.39 3.37
N PRO A 75 0.88 -12.10 3.15
CA PRO A 75 2.26 -11.64 3.17
C PRO A 75 2.82 -11.68 4.59
N ARG A 76 4.10 -12.01 4.70
CA ARG A 76 4.88 -12.05 5.94
C ARG A 76 6.24 -11.45 5.70
N PHE A 77 6.86 -11.00 6.78
CA PHE A 77 8.28 -10.67 6.75
C PHE A 77 8.97 -11.03 8.07
N SER A 78 10.27 -11.30 7.99
CA SER A 78 11.12 -11.47 9.17
C SER A 78 11.81 -10.15 9.51
N ALA A 79 11.62 -9.61 10.71
CA ALA A 79 12.11 -8.26 11.06
C ALA A 79 13.64 -8.16 11.27
N ASP A 80 14.33 -9.30 11.43
CA ASP A 80 15.77 -9.40 11.59
C ASP A 80 16.52 -9.39 10.26
N THR A 81 16.04 -10.20 9.30
CA THR A 81 16.64 -10.39 7.98
C THR A 81 15.97 -9.57 6.90
N TRP A 82 14.74 -9.07 7.16
CA TRP A 82 13.85 -8.42 6.20
C TRP A 82 13.58 -9.31 4.97
N LYS A 83 13.47 -10.63 5.21
CA LYS A 83 12.92 -11.60 4.24
C LYS A 83 11.45 -11.29 4.02
N GLY A 84 11.00 -11.22 2.77
CA GLY A 84 9.58 -11.25 2.42
C GLY A 84 9.11 -12.62 2.00
N ASN A 85 7.83 -12.87 2.19
CA ASN A 85 7.23 -14.18 1.99
C ASN A 85 5.71 -14.02 1.80
N ILE A 86 5.08 -14.92 1.05
CA ILE A 86 3.62 -14.93 0.84
C ILE A 86 3.12 -16.36 0.96
N ASP A 87 2.37 -16.65 2.02
CA ASP A 87 1.66 -17.91 2.14
C ASP A 87 0.39 -17.89 1.27
N LEU A 88 0.15 -18.96 0.52
CA LEU A 88 -1.15 -19.23 -0.09
C LEU A 88 -1.94 -20.24 0.75
N PHE A 89 -3.17 -19.86 1.08
CA PHE A 89 -4.20 -20.75 1.62
C PHE A 89 -5.37 -20.87 0.65
N VAL A 90 -6.06 -22.01 0.66
CA VAL A 90 -7.31 -22.21 -0.07
C VAL A 90 -8.39 -22.62 0.92
N TYR A 91 -9.54 -21.95 0.86
CA TYR A 91 -10.70 -22.33 1.65
C TYR A 91 -11.29 -23.66 1.16
N ASN A 92 -11.44 -24.59 2.09
CA ASN A 92 -11.99 -25.90 1.83
C ASN A 92 -13.40 -26.01 2.44
N ASP A 93 -14.40 -26.07 1.57
CA ASP A 93 -15.82 -26.16 1.94
C ASP A 93 -16.15 -27.44 2.75
N GLU A 94 -15.38 -28.53 2.59
CA GLU A 94 -15.62 -29.79 3.31
C GLU A 94 -15.11 -29.74 4.75
N THR A 95 -13.99 -29.05 4.99
CA THR A 95 -13.37 -28.94 6.32
C THR A 95 -13.74 -27.64 7.05
N GLU A 96 -14.39 -26.70 6.35
CA GLU A 96 -14.68 -25.34 6.79
C GLU A 96 -13.41 -24.59 7.28
N ALA A 97 -12.25 -24.92 6.69
CA ALA A 97 -10.95 -24.40 7.11
C ALA A 97 -10.11 -23.90 5.93
N LEU A 98 -9.07 -23.10 6.24
CA LEU A 98 -8.05 -22.68 5.28
C LEU A 98 -6.93 -23.72 5.25
N ASP A 99 -6.75 -24.36 4.09
CA ASP A 99 -5.68 -25.32 3.84
C ASP A 99 -4.47 -24.60 3.24
N TRP A 100 -3.33 -24.63 3.93
CA TRP A 100 -2.06 -24.11 3.41
C TRP A 100 -1.63 -24.88 2.16
N GLN A 101 -1.20 -24.17 1.12
CA GLN A 101 -0.78 -24.77 -0.15
C GLN A 101 0.74 -24.74 -0.32
N PHE A 102 1.31 -23.54 -0.39
CA PHE A 102 2.73 -23.31 -0.60
C PHE A 102 3.08 -21.85 -0.25
N ASP A 103 4.37 -21.56 -0.35
CA ASP A 103 4.98 -20.28 -0.04
C ASP A 103 5.68 -19.71 -1.28
N MET A 104 5.23 -18.54 -1.77
CA MET A 104 5.79 -17.96 -3.00
C MET A 104 7.22 -17.42 -2.79
N GLY A 105 7.58 -17.05 -1.56
CA GLY A 105 8.94 -16.62 -1.23
C GLY A 105 9.93 -17.77 -1.40
N ASP A 106 9.55 -18.94 -0.91
CA ASP A 106 10.35 -20.17 -1.00
C ASP A 106 10.47 -20.64 -2.46
N MET A 107 9.40 -20.52 -3.26
CA MET A 107 9.47 -20.86 -4.69
C MET A 107 10.44 -19.97 -5.48
N LEU A 108 10.51 -18.68 -5.14
CA LEU A 108 11.49 -17.78 -5.74
C LEU A 108 12.90 -18.03 -5.21
N GLU A 109 13.04 -18.46 -3.97
CA GLU A 109 14.31 -18.89 -3.35
C GLU A 109 14.89 -20.13 -4.04
N ASP A 110 14.06 -21.13 -4.32
CA ASP A 110 14.42 -22.38 -5.02
C ASP A 110 14.77 -22.20 -6.51
N ARG A 111 14.41 -21.05 -7.09
CA ARG A 111 14.66 -20.76 -8.51
C ARG A 111 16.16 -20.75 -8.84
N ASP A 112 16.60 -21.71 -9.65
CA ASP A 112 17.93 -21.70 -10.26
C ASP A 112 18.02 -20.64 -11.36
N ILE A 113 18.53 -19.46 -11.00
CA ILE A 113 18.70 -18.31 -11.89
C ILE A 113 19.63 -18.57 -13.09
N SER A 114 20.46 -19.62 -13.05
CA SER A 114 21.33 -19.98 -14.17
C SER A 114 20.60 -20.72 -15.29
N VAL A 115 19.46 -21.36 -14.96
CA VAL A 115 18.62 -22.11 -15.90
C VAL A 115 17.34 -21.34 -16.21
N HIS A 116 16.72 -20.75 -15.20
CA HIS A 116 15.48 -19.98 -15.30
C HIS A 116 15.72 -18.58 -14.72
N PRO A 117 16.38 -17.67 -15.46
CA PRO A 117 16.65 -16.32 -14.99
C PRO A 117 15.35 -15.58 -14.67
N ARG A 118 15.42 -14.63 -13.74
CA ARG A 118 14.29 -13.75 -13.42
C ARG A 118 14.09 -12.76 -14.56
N ILE A 119 12.83 -12.48 -14.90
CA ILE A 119 12.49 -11.41 -15.84
C ILE A 119 12.22 -10.17 -15.01
N ILE A 120 13.15 -9.21 -15.07
CA ILE A 120 13.01 -7.92 -14.37
C ILE A 120 13.02 -6.81 -15.40
N ILE A 121 11.98 -5.99 -15.39
CA ILE A 121 11.78 -4.85 -16.28
C ILE A 121 11.90 -3.59 -15.43
N ALA A 122 12.51 -2.54 -15.95
CA ALA A 122 12.58 -1.25 -15.27
C ALA A 122 11.99 -0.13 -16.13
N GLY A 123 11.33 0.83 -15.49
CA GLY A 123 11.01 2.11 -16.13
C GLY A 123 12.28 2.84 -16.50
N TYR A 124 12.34 3.41 -17.69
CA TYR A 124 13.53 4.05 -18.24
C TYR A 124 13.16 5.20 -19.16
N ASP A 125 13.95 6.28 -19.12
CA ASP A 125 13.84 7.45 -20.00
C ASP A 125 15.08 7.46 -20.92
N PRO A 126 15.07 6.71 -22.05
CA PRO A 126 16.21 6.61 -22.96
C PRO A 126 16.47 7.92 -23.73
N ASP A 127 15.43 8.72 -24.00
CA ASP A 127 15.53 9.91 -24.84
C ASP A 127 15.79 11.20 -24.03
N HIS A 128 15.77 11.07 -22.70
CA HIS A 128 16.07 12.10 -21.70
C HIS A 128 15.16 13.31 -21.82
N ASP A 129 13.89 13.09 -22.15
CA ASP A 129 12.89 14.15 -22.24
C ASP A 129 12.26 14.50 -20.87
N GLY A 130 12.60 13.73 -19.82
CA GLY A 130 12.10 13.88 -18.46
C GLY A 130 10.76 13.17 -18.22
N GLN A 131 10.30 12.37 -19.18
CA GLN A 131 9.13 11.53 -19.12
C GLN A 131 9.58 10.06 -19.05
N THR A 132 8.91 9.25 -18.25
CA THR A 132 9.19 7.81 -18.18
C THR A 132 7.98 7.07 -18.72
N ASP A 133 8.04 6.70 -19.99
CA ASP A 133 7.05 5.90 -20.71
C ASP A 133 7.66 4.72 -21.46
N GLU A 134 8.98 4.54 -21.41
CA GLU A 134 9.64 3.32 -21.88
C GLU A 134 10.14 2.41 -20.76
N THR A 135 10.47 1.19 -21.18
CA THR A 135 11.09 0.20 -20.31
C THR A 135 12.41 -0.27 -20.87
N ILE A 136 13.23 -0.78 -19.96
CA ILE A 136 14.46 -1.50 -20.28
C ILE A 136 14.48 -2.81 -19.49
N GLU A 137 14.95 -3.89 -20.11
CA GLU A 137 15.23 -5.12 -19.37
C GLU A 137 16.36 -4.85 -18.37
N PHE A 138 16.11 -5.10 -17.09
CA PHE A 138 17.07 -4.95 -16.02
C PHE A 138 18.04 -6.14 -16.04
N SER A 139 18.97 -6.15 -16.99
CA SER A 139 19.90 -7.27 -17.23
C SER A 139 21.33 -6.79 -17.40
N THR A 140 22.29 -7.69 -17.20
CA THR A 140 23.72 -7.37 -17.36
C THR A 140 24.08 -7.02 -18.80
N TYR A 141 23.25 -7.42 -19.77
CA TYR A 141 23.35 -6.99 -21.16
C TYR A 141 23.18 -5.47 -21.30
N ASN A 142 22.27 -4.88 -20.51
CA ASN A 142 21.96 -3.45 -20.52
C ASN A 142 22.75 -2.63 -19.48
N LYS A 143 23.76 -3.21 -18.83
CA LYS A 143 24.52 -2.57 -17.73
C LYS A 143 25.03 -1.17 -18.05
N ALA A 144 25.51 -0.93 -19.27
CA ALA A 144 26.07 0.35 -19.66
C ALA A 144 25.00 1.46 -19.75
N ALA A 145 23.78 1.10 -20.17
CA ALA A 145 22.64 2.01 -20.25
C ALA A 145 22.03 2.27 -18.86
N LEU A 146 22.00 1.23 -18.01
CA LEU A 146 21.47 1.32 -16.65
C LEU A 146 22.43 2.01 -15.66
N ARG A 147 23.74 1.94 -15.87
CA ARG A 147 24.76 2.44 -14.94
C ARG A 147 24.49 3.86 -14.41
N PRO A 148 24.12 4.87 -15.23
CA PRO A 148 23.83 6.23 -14.74
C PRO A 148 22.67 6.27 -13.73
N GLU A 149 21.69 5.38 -13.89
CA GLU A 149 20.47 5.34 -13.09
C GLU A 149 20.62 4.56 -11.78
N LEU A 150 21.64 3.70 -11.66
CA LEU A 150 21.75 2.72 -10.56
C LEU A 150 22.30 3.28 -9.24
N PHE A 151 22.84 4.50 -9.25
CA PHE A 151 23.54 5.04 -8.07
C PHE A 151 23.07 6.47 -7.78
N GLN A 152 22.58 6.69 -6.56
CA GLN A 152 22.24 8.04 -6.09
C GLN A 152 23.38 9.06 -6.26
N LEU A 153 24.63 8.61 -6.15
CA LEU A 153 25.85 9.43 -6.31
C LEU A 153 25.99 10.04 -7.72
N PHE A 154 25.43 9.40 -8.75
CA PHE A 154 25.37 9.98 -10.09
C PHE A 154 24.38 11.16 -10.14
N ASP A 155 23.22 11.00 -9.52
CA ASP A 155 22.12 11.96 -9.51
C ASP A 155 22.46 13.22 -8.69
N ASP A 156 22.99 13.04 -7.47
CA ASP A 156 23.29 14.16 -6.56
C ASP A 156 24.69 14.79 -6.75
N GLY A 157 25.52 14.18 -7.63
CA GLY A 157 26.88 14.63 -7.91
C GLY A 157 27.88 14.44 -6.76
N THR A 158 27.50 13.69 -5.72
CA THR A 158 28.33 13.45 -4.54
C THR A 158 29.39 12.38 -4.84
N LEU A 159 30.64 12.63 -4.45
CA LEU A 159 31.77 11.71 -4.72
C LEU A 159 32.07 10.75 -3.56
N ASP A 160 31.23 10.72 -2.51
CA ASP A 160 31.46 9.87 -1.34
C ASP A 160 31.00 8.43 -1.59
N SER A 161 31.92 7.60 -2.07
CA SER A 161 31.71 6.17 -2.31
C SER A 161 31.86 5.31 -1.06
N SER A 162 32.06 5.89 0.14
CA SER A 162 32.30 5.13 1.38
C SER A 162 31.13 4.24 1.81
N LEU A 163 29.92 4.53 1.33
CA LEU A 163 28.71 3.77 1.61
C LEU A 163 28.43 2.68 0.57
N LEU A 164 29.20 2.60 -0.53
CA LEU A 164 29.08 1.50 -1.48
C LEU A 164 29.63 0.22 -0.86
N ALA A 165 28.88 -0.88 -0.99
CA ALA A 165 29.35 -2.18 -0.55
C ALA A 165 30.43 -2.68 -1.51
N ALA A 166 31.56 -3.17 -1.00
CA ALA A 166 32.48 -3.92 -1.84
C ALA A 166 31.75 -5.18 -2.39
N PRO A 167 31.86 -5.52 -3.68
CA PRO A 167 32.86 -5.04 -4.66
C PRO A 167 32.44 -3.86 -5.55
N LEU A 168 31.39 -3.10 -5.23
CA LEU A 168 31.04 -1.85 -5.93
C LEU A 168 32.15 -0.80 -5.70
N SER A 169 33.20 -0.86 -6.51
CA SER A 169 34.44 -0.11 -6.32
C SER A 169 34.29 1.37 -6.69
N THR A 170 33.54 1.65 -7.76
CA THR A 170 33.14 2.99 -8.21
C THR A 170 31.83 2.92 -8.98
N PHE A 171 30.95 3.90 -8.80
CA PHE A 171 29.67 3.99 -9.52
C PHE A 171 29.89 4.20 -11.04
N THR A 172 31.06 4.68 -11.45
CA THR A 172 31.40 4.92 -12.85
C THR A 172 31.84 3.69 -13.64
N ASP A 173 31.91 2.50 -13.05
CA ASP A 173 32.35 1.28 -13.74
C ASP A 173 31.17 0.39 -14.14
N ASP A 174 31.20 -0.14 -15.36
CA ASP A 174 30.20 -1.10 -15.84
C ASP A 174 30.25 -2.41 -15.03
N ASP A 175 31.42 -2.77 -14.48
CA ASP A 175 31.56 -3.94 -13.61
C ASP A 175 30.81 -3.79 -12.27
N ALA A 176 30.74 -2.55 -11.74
CA ALA A 176 29.94 -2.26 -10.55
C ALA A 176 28.44 -2.33 -10.86
N ALA A 177 28.01 -1.80 -12.00
CA ALA A 177 26.63 -1.93 -12.48
C ALA A 177 26.25 -3.41 -12.70
N GLU A 178 27.11 -4.19 -13.35
CA GLU A 178 26.90 -5.64 -13.53
C GLU A 178 26.75 -6.38 -12.20
N THR A 179 27.65 -6.10 -11.24
CA THR A 179 27.58 -6.71 -9.91
C THR A 179 26.26 -6.35 -9.22
N LEU A 180 25.84 -5.09 -9.25
CA LEU A 180 24.59 -4.67 -8.62
C LEU A 180 23.38 -5.31 -9.30
N ILE A 181 23.36 -5.40 -10.63
CA ILE A 181 22.29 -6.08 -11.37
C ILE A 181 22.23 -7.56 -10.97
N GLN A 182 23.37 -8.26 -10.96
CA GLN A 182 23.43 -9.66 -10.52
C GLN A 182 23.00 -9.83 -9.06
N PHE A 183 23.34 -8.86 -8.20
CA PHE A 183 22.88 -8.82 -6.82
C PHE A 183 21.37 -8.77 -6.76
N ILE A 184 20.72 -7.80 -7.39
CA ILE A 184 19.24 -7.67 -7.41
C ILE A 184 18.56 -8.92 -8.00
N HIS A 185 19.19 -9.58 -8.98
CA HIS A 185 18.68 -10.84 -9.55
C HIS A 185 18.73 -12.05 -8.61
N GLY A 186 19.54 -12.04 -7.55
CA GLY A 186 19.65 -13.19 -6.64
C GLY A 186 21.06 -13.70 -6.38
N THR A 187 22.11 -13.07 -6.95
CA THR A 187 23.50 -13.52 -6.77
C THR A 187 24.17 -12.82 -5.59
N ASP A 188 24.64 -13.56 -4.59
CA ASP A 188 25.37 -12.96 -3.46
C ASP A 188 26.85 -12.72 -3.79
N PHE A 189 27.38 -11.61 -3.26
CA PHE A 189 28.79 -11.28 -3.36
C PHE A 189 29.41 -11.12 -1.98
N GLN A 190 30.65 -11.57 -1.84
CA GLN A 190 31.43 -11.33 -0.64
C GLN A 190 31.56 -9.82 -0.39
N ASN A 191 31.26 -9.41 0.84
CA ASN A 191 31.26 -8.03 1.32
C ASN A 191 30.03 -7.16 0.97
N MET A 192 29.03 -7.72 0.31
CA MET A 192 27.69 -7.14 0.30
C MET A 192 26.87 -7.63 1.50
N ARG A 193 25.66 -7.09 1.65
CA ARG A 193 24.62 -7.69 2.49
C ARG A 193 24.46 -9.15 2.07
N THR A 194 24.64 -10.07 3.02
CA THR A 194 24.17 -11.44 2.84
C THR A 194 22.65 -11.40 2.92
N ARG A 195 21.97 -11.81 1.86
CA ARG A 195 20.56 -12.19 1.96
C ARG A 195 20.53 -13.54 2.66
N ASP A 196 19.64 -13.69 3.62
CA ASP A 196 19.67 -14.87 4.47
C ASP A 196 19.58 -16.14 3.60
N ARG A 197 20.14 -17.23 4.11
CA ARG A 197 20.07 -18.52 3.44
C ARG A 197 19.19 -19.42 4.28
N ASP A 198 18.20 -20.04 3.64
CA ASP A 198 17.41 -21.07 4.29
C ASP A 198 18.26 -22.29 4.74
N GLU A 199 17.59 -23.25 5.37
CA GLU A 199 18.22 -24.49 5.85
C GLU A 199 18.89 -25.29 4.72
N ASP A 200 18.46 -25.09 3.47
CA ASP A 200 18.93 -25.76 2.25
C ASP A 200 20.06 -24.99 1.52
N GLY A 201 20.36 -23.76 1.97
CA GLY A 201 21.48 -22.93 1.52
C GLY A 201 21.18 -22.05 0.32
N PHE A 202 19.92 -21.94 -0.10
CA PHE A 202 19.48 -21.07 -1.19
C PHE A 202 19.45 -19.60 -0.76
N VAL A 203 19.37 -18.70 -1.74
CA VAL A 203 19.42 -17.25 -1.48
C VAL A 203 18.01 -16.69 -1.59
N GLU A 204 17.57 -16.01 -0.54
CA GLU A 204 16.34 -15.25 -0.52
C GLU A 204 16.37 -14.11 -1.53
N LYS A 205 15.34 -14.02 -2.38
CA LYS A 205 15.27 -13.00 -3.45
C LYS A 205 14.10 -12.03 -3.30
N LEU A 206 13.10 -12.37 -2.50
CA LEU A 206 11.93 -11.53 -2.23
C LEU A 206 12.17 -10.65 -1.00
N GLY A 207 12.08 -9.34 -1.18
CA GLY A 207 12.19 -8.35 -0.10
C GLY A 207 10.95 -8.30 0.79
N ASP A 208 11.09 -7.71 1.98
CA ASP A 208 9.99 -7.59 2.94
C ASP A 208 8.75 -6.89 2.37
N ILE A 209 7.58 -7.48 2.61
CA ILE A 209 6.27 -6.94 2.27
C ILE A 209 5.62 -6.46 3.58
N VAL A 210 5.52 -5.15 3.77
CA VAL A 210 5.04 -4.56 5.03
C VAL A 210 3.65 -3.97 4.89
N TYR A 211 3.44 -3.13 3.89
CA TYR A 211 2.16 -2.43 3.68
C TYR A 211 1.54 -2.65 2.31
N SER A 212 2.31 -3.11 1.32
CA SER A 212 1.73 -3.53 0.06
C SER A 212 0.77 -4.71 0.27
N ARG A 213 -0.41 -4.63 -0.34
CA ARG A 213 -1.43 -5.68 -0.28
C ARG A 213 -1.39 -6.47 -1.58
N PRO A 214 -1.14 -7.78 -1.57
CA PRO A 214 -1.18 -8.59 -2.78
C PRO A 214 -2.55 -8.51 -3.46
N VAL A 215 -2.60 -8.46 -4.79
CA VAL A 215 -3.85 -8.45 -5.56
C VAL A 215 -3.81 -9.58 -6.57
N GLU A 216 -4.76 -10.52 -6.48
CA GLU A 216 -4.94 -11.52 -7.54
C GLU A 216 -5.68 -10.88 -8.72
N VAL A 217 -5.11 -11.05 -9.91
CA VAL A 217 -5.64 -10.56 -11.17
C VAL A 217 -6.11 -11.74 -11.99
N GLY A 218 -7.43 -11.90 -12.00
CA GLY A 218 -8.16 -12.81 -12.87
C GLY A 218 -9.11 -12.06 -13.82
N PRO A 219 -9.83 -12.79 -14.68
CA PRO A 219 -10.84 -12.20 -15.56
C PRO A 219 -11.95 -11.56 -14.71
N ARG A 220 -12.10 -10.24 -14.80
CA ARG A 220 -12.99 -9.52 -13.88
C ARG A 220 -14.46 -9.67 -14.25
N ASN A 221 -15.30 -9.73 -13.23
CA ASN A 221 -16.74 -9.83 -13.38
C ASN A 221 -17.37 -8.47 -13.71
N GLY A 222 -17.83 -8.33 -14.95
CA GLY A 222 -19.03 -7.63 -15.39
C GLY A 222 -19.32 -6.17 -14.98
N ASN A 223 -18.42 -5.50 -14.27
CA ASN A 223 -18.61 -4.11 -13.82
C ASN A 223 -18.92 -3.18 -14.99
N TYR A 224 -18.39 -3.49 -16.16
CA TYR A 224 -18.55 -2.76 -17.41
C TYR A 224 -19.35 -3.53 -18.48
N SER A 225 -20.09 -4.59 -18.11
CA SER A 225 -20.86 -5.44 -19.05
C SER A 225 -21.92 -4.71 -19.88
N LYS A 226 -22.32 -3.49 -19.49
CA LYS A 226 -23.22 -2.66 -20.28
C LYS A 226 -22.56 -2.08 -21.54
N PHE A 227 -21.22 -2.00 -21.55
CA PHE A 227 -20.47 -1.41 -22.65
C PHE A 227 -20.24 -2.40 -23.78
N ALA A 228 -20.28 -1.88 -25.01
CA ALA A 228 -19.91 -2.65 -26.19
C ALA A 228 -18.49 -3.22 -26.08
N GLY A 229 -18.29 -4.45 -26.53
CA GLY A 229 -16.98 -5.12 -26.56
C GLY A 229 -16.50 -5.70 -25.21
N TYR A 230 -16.94 -5.19 -24.06
CA TYR A 230 -16.38 -5.58 -22.75
C TYR A 230 -16.57 -7.07 -22.41
N ASN A 231 -17.74 -7.64 -22.73
CA ASN A 231 -17.98 -9.07 -22.50
C ASN A 231 -17.10 -9.97 -23.39
N ALA A 232 -16.70 -9.49 -24.58
CA ALA A 232 -15.77 -10.20 -25.44
C ALA A 232 -14.34 -10.11 -24.90
N PHE A 233 -13.93 -8.91 -24.48
CA PHE A 233 -12.64 -8.65 -23.82
C PHE A 233 -12.43 -9.53 -22.57
N THR A 234 -13.36 -9.50 -21.62
CA THR A 234 -13.28 -10.35 -20.42
C THR A 234 -13.28 -11.85 -20.76
N SER A 235 -13.95 -12.25 -21.85
CA SER A 235 -13.92 -13.64 -22.31
C SER A 235 -12.57 -14.04 -22.89
N SER A 236 -11.84 -13.14 -23.57
CA SER A 236 -10.49 -13.43 -24.06
C SER A 236 -9.45 -13.55 -22.93
N LEU A 237 -9.68 -12.90 -21.79
CA LEU A 237 -8.78 -13.02 -20.63
C LEU A 237 -8.90 -14.36 -19.90
N LYS A 238 -9.99 -15.12 -20.09
CA LYS A 238 -10.24 -16.40 -19.38
C LYS A 238 -9.24 -17.51 -19.70
N SER A 239 -8.53 -17.42 -20.82
CA SER A 239 -7.50 -18.40 -21.19
C SER A 239 -6.12 -18.09 -20.61
N GLN A 240 -5.94 -16.89 -20.02
CA GLN A 240 -4.69 -16.52 -19.37
C GLN A 240 -4.71 -16.99 -17.91
N GLN A 241 -3.54 -17.36 -17.37
CA GLN A 241 -3.32 -17.67 -15.97
C GLN A 241 -3.63 -16.47 -15.08
N ASN A 242 -4.20 -16.70 -13.90
CA ASN A 242 -4.32 -15.64 -12.90
C ASN A 242 -2.93 -15.33 -12.34
N ILE A 243 -2.68 -14.06 -12.05
CA ILE A 243 -1.41 -13.62 -11.45
C ILE A 243 -1.67 -12.95 -10.11
N LEU A 244 -0.75 -13.09 -9.16
CA LEU A 244 -0.72 -12.35 -7.92
C LEU A 244 0.33 -11.24 -8.02
N VAL A 245 -0.08 -9.98 -7.89
CA VAL A 245 0.85 -8.84 -7.90
C VAL A 245 1.04 -8.26 -6.50
N VAL A 246 2.28 -7.93 -6.14
CA VAL A 246 2.61 -7.32 -4.84
C VAL A 246 3.87 -6.46 -4.91
N GLY A 247 3.91 -5.36 -4.16
CA GLY A 247 5.11 -4.55 -3.99
C GLY A 247 5.99 -5.07 -2.86
N ALA A 248 7.31 -5.07 -3.07
CA ALA A 248 8.29 -5.45 -2.06
C ALA A 248 9.38 -4.38 -1.87
N ASN A 249 10.00 -4.40 -0.69
CA ASN A 249 11.08 -3.46 -0.33
C ASN A 249 12.47 -3.87 -0.85
N ASP A 250 12.53 -4.80 -1.81
CA ASP A 250 13.71 -5.10 -2.64
C ASP A 250 13.79 -4.23 -3.91
N GLY A 251 12.85 -3.28 -4.07
CA GLY A 251 12.86 -2.33 -5.17
C GLY A 251 11.81 -2.59 -6.25
N ALA A 252 11.11 -3.73 -6.19
CA ALA A 252 10.25 -4.16 -7.29
C ALA A 252 8.79 -4.40 -6.88
N LEU A 253 7.91 -4.28 -7.87
CA LEU A 253 6.62 -4.93 -7.89
C LEU A 253 6.80 -6.31 -8.53
N HIS A 254 6.33 -7.38 -7.90
CA HIS A 254 6.43 -8.75 -8.40
C HIS A 254 5.08 -9.24 -8.92
N ALA A 255 5.09 -10.06 -9.96
CA ALA A 255 3.96 -10.84 -10.42
C ALA A 255 4.29 -12.34 -10.34
N PHE A 256 3.47 -13.08 -9.60
CA PHE A 256 3.57 -14.52 -9.46
C PHE A 256 2.39 -15.18 -10.17
N ASP A 257 2.58 -16.36 -10.74
CA ASP A 257 1.45 -17.19 -11.17
C ASP A 257 0.66 -17.64 -9.93
N ALA A 258 -0.63 -17.33 -9.90
CA ALA A 258 -1.46 -17.54 -8.71
C ALA A 258 -1.73 -19.03 -8.40
N GLN A 259 -1.49 -19.92 -9.36
CA GLN A 259 -1.69 -21.36 -9.19
C GLN A 259 -0.42 -22.08 -8.76
N THR A 260 0.71 -21.71 -9.36
CA THR A 260 1.99 -22.40 -9.20
C THR A 260 2.91 -21.70 -8.21
N GLY A 261 2.78 -20.38 -8.00
CA GLY A 261 3.69 -19.59 -7.18
C GLY A 261 4.97 -19.15 -7.88
N ASP A 262 5.17 -19.53 -9.15
CA ASP A 262 6.34 -19.13 -9.93
C ASP A 262 6.31 -17.62 -10.24
N GLU A 263 7.42 -16.91 -10.02
CA GLU A 263 7.54 -15.50 -10.42
C GLU A 263 7.62 -15.39 -11.94
N LEU A 264 6.65 -14.69 -12.54
CA LEU A 264 6.57 -14.45 -13.98
C LEU A 264 7.48 -13.29 -14.38
N TRP A 265 7.31 -12.15 -13.71
CA TRP A 265 8.10 -10.94 -13.94
C TRP A 265 8.13 -10.05 -12.70
N ALA A 266 9.08 -9.13 -12.66
CA ALA A 266 9.13 -8.05 -11.69
C ALA A 266 9.35 -6.71 -12.41
N TYR A 267 8.78 -5.63 -11.88
CA TYR A 267 8.90 -4.28 -12.39
C TYR A 267 9.54 -3.34 -11.37
N ILE A 268 10.62 -2.65 -11.76
CA ILE A 268 11.31 -1.66 -10.95
C ILE A 268 10.96 -0.25 -11.47
N PRO A 269 10.27 0.59 -10.68
CA PRO A 269 10.01 1.97 -11.09
C PRO A 269 11.31 2.76 -11.28
N SER A 270 11.36 3.66 -12.27
CA SER A 270 12.58 4.41 -12.63
C SER A 270 13.17 5.15 -11.43
N SER A 271 12.30 5.77 -10.63
CA SER A 271 12.66 6.51 -9.41
C SER A 271 13.37 5.67 -8.35
N GLN A 272 13.22 4.34 -8.40
CA GLN A 272 13.83 3.41 -7.44
C GLN A 272 15.19 2.88 -7.89
N LEU A 273 15.54 2.97 -9.18
CA LEU A 273 16.81 2.47 -9.73
C LEU A 273 18.02 3.02 -8.96
N LYS A 274 18.01 4.33 -8.68
CA LYS A 274 19.09 5.05 -7.98
C LYS A 274 19.19 4.74 -6.49
N HIS A 275 18.35 3.84 -5.99
CA HIS A 275 18.32 3.44 -4.59
C HIS A 275 18.63 1.95 -4.40
N LEU A 276 18.73 1.17 -5.49
CA LEU A 276 19.00 -0.27 -5.44
C LEU A 276 20.36 -0.58 -4.83
N GLU A 277 21.36 0.30 -4.98
CA GLU A 277 22.68 0.12 -4.38
C GLU A 277 22.62 0.06 -2.86
N LYS A 278 21.59 0.67 -2.24
CA LYS A 278 21.38 0.63 -0.79
C LYS A 278 21.09 -0.78 -0.29
N LEU A 279 20.42 -1.61 -1.08
CA LEU A 279 20.08 -2.99 -0.72
C LEU A 279 21.33 -3.86 -0.55
N SER A 280 22.42 -3.52 -1.23
CA SER A 280 23.70 -4.23 -1.15
C SER A 280 24.52 -3.90 0.11
N ARG A 281 24.14 -2.88 0.89
CA ARG A 281 24.91 -2.40 2.05
C ARG A 281 24.86 -3.39 3.21
N LYS A 282 26.02 -3.79 3.75
CA LYS A 282 26.13 -4.74 4.89
C LYS A 282 25.25 -4.40 6.09
N PHE A 283 25.02 -3.12 6.37
CA PHE A 283 24.22 -2.64 7.52
C PHE A 283 22.86 -2.08 7.12
N TYR A 284 22.29 -2.56 6.00
CA TYR A 284 20.99 -2.14 5.49
C TYR A 284 19.91 -2.12 6.59
N ASN A 285 19.80 -3.19 7.39
CA ASN A 285 18.74 -3.36 8.39
C ASN A 285 18.79 -2.42 9.62
N ARG A 286 19.83 -1.57 9.78
CA ARG A 286 19.98 -0.67 10.94
C ARG A 286 19.62 0.78 10.65
N GLN A 287 20.36 1.41 9.74
CA GLN A 287 20.31 2.85 9.49
C GLN A 287 19.99 3.20 8.04
N TYR A 288 20.04 2.22 7.14
CA TYR A 288 19.97 2.44 5.70
C TYR A 288 18.75 1.77 5.06
N ARG A 289 17.87 1.16 5.86
CA ARG A 289 16.62 0.58 5.39
C ARG A 289 15.74 1.68 4.83
N ARG A 290 15.07 1.37 3.74
CA ARG A 290 14.20 2.27 3.01
C ARG A 290 12.97 1.50 2.56
N SER A 291 11.82 2.16 2.55
CA SER A 291 10.70 1.67 1.75
C SER A 291 11.02 1.82 0.27
N PHE A 292 10.60 0.86 -0.54
CA PHE A 292 10.67 0.95 -2.00
C PHE A 292 9.25 0.89 -2.56
N VAL A 293 8.81 -0.27 -3.03
CA VAL A 293 7.46 -0.45 -3.58
C VAL A 293 6.55 -0.96 -2.47
N ASP A 294 5.98 -0.04 -1.70
CA ASP A 294 5.19 -0.36 -0.50
C ASP A 294 3.80 0.31 -0.49
N GLY A 295 3.38 0.82 -1.66
CA GLY A 295 2.09 1.47 -1.85
C GLY A 295 0.93 0.50 -2.10
N GLN A 296 -0.27 1.06 -2.11
CA GLN A 296 -1.49 0.32 -2.43
C GLN A 296 -1.59 0.07 -3.93
N ILE A 297 -2.00 -1.14 -4.30
CA ILE A 297 -2.17 -1.56 -5.70
C ILE A 297 -3.64 -1.41 -6.10
N SER A 298 -3.86 -0.90 -7.30
CA SER A 298 -5.14 -0.83 -7.97
C SER A 298 -5.02 -1.50 -9.32
N VAL A 299 -5.83 -2.51 -9.56
CA VAL A 299 -6.02 -3.06 -10.90
C VAL A 299 -7.39 -2.58 -11.34
N GLU A 300 -7.60 -2.19 -12.59
CA GLU A 300 -8.92 -1.86 -13.14
C GLU A 300 -8.97 -2.07 -14.66
N ASP A 301 -10.13 -2.46 -15.18
CA ASP A 301 -10.34 -2.48 -16.63
C ASP A 301 -10.76 -1.09 -17.11
N VAL A 302 -10.12 -0.61 -18.17
CA VAL A 302 -10.26 0.76 -18.68
C VAL A 302 -10.39 0.71 -20.21
N TYR A 303 -11.16 1.62 -20.80
CA TYR A 303 -11.25 1.76 -22.25
C TYR A 303 -10.47 2.99 -22.72
N ILE A 304 -9.27 2.77 -23.25
CA ILE A 304 -8.34 3.80 -23.75
C ILE A 304 -7.74 3.34 -25.08
N GLY A 305 -7.25 4.26 -25.92
CA GLY A 305 -6.68 3.92 -27.22
C GLY A 305 -7.68 3.27 -28.19
N ASN A 306 -8.98 3.39 -27.93
CA ASN A 306 -10.08 2.65 -28.58
C ASN A 306 -10.07 1.13 -28.35
N GLU A 307 -9.53 0.67 -27.23
CA GLU A 307 -9.56 -0.74 -26.83
C GLU A 307 -9.74 -0.90 -25.32
N TRP A 308 -10.19 -2.09 -24.90
CA TRP A 308 -10.24 -2.44 -23.49
C TRP A 308 -8.87 -2.93 -23.05
N LYS A 309 -8.38 -2.39 -21.93
CA LYS A 309 -7.13 -2.79 -21.28
C LYS A 309 -7.36 -3.10 -19.80
N THR A 310 -6.56 -3.97 -19.23
CA THR A 310 -6.48 -4.17 -17.77
C THR A 310 -5.24 -3.44 -17.26
N LEU A 311 -5.45 -2.33 -16.54
CA LEU A 311 -4.35 -1.51 -16.03
C LEU A 311 -4.02 -1.89 -14.60
N LEU A 312 -2.72 -1.93 -14.29
CA LEU A 312 -2.15 -2.09 -12.97
C LEU A 312 -1.47 -0.78 -12.57
N MET A 313 -1.98 -0.16 -11.52
CA MET A 313 -1.54 1.13 -11.00
C MET A 313 -1.10 0.97 -9.55
N PHE A 314 0.05 1.52 -9.21
CA PHE A 314 0.55 1.45 -7.84
C PHE A 314 1.44 2.64 -7.51
N GLY A 315 1.54 2.92 -6.21
CA GLY A 315 2.47 3.89 -5.65
C GLY A 315 3.58 3.22 -4.82
N LEU A 316 4.43 4.06 -4.25
CA LEU A 316 5.61 3.72 -3.47
C LEU A 316 5.46 4.02 -1.97
N ARG A 317 4.43 4.76 -1.55
CA ARG A 317 4.26 5.22 -0.17
C ARG A 317 5.51 6.02 0.29
N LYS A 318 6.19 5.60 1.37
CA LYS A 318 7.45 6.22 1.84
C LYS A 318 8.63 6.01 0.90
N GLY A 319 8.50 5.16 -0.13
CA GLY A 319 9.53 4.96 -1.14
C GLY A 319 9.70 6.12 -2.12
N GLY A 320 8.66 6.94 -2.30
CA GLY A 320 8.69 8.10 -3.18
C GLY A 320 7.32 8.62 -3.58
N SER A 321 7.29 9.62 -4.44
CA SER A 321 6.06 10.27 -4.94
C SER A 321 5.47 9.59 -6.18
N THR A 322 6.25 8.77 -6.89
CA THR A 322 5.86 8.20 -8.19
C THR A 322 4.66 7.26 -8.10
N TYR A 323 3.75 7.39 -9.05
CA TYR A 323 2.76 6.38 -9.44
C TYR A 323 3.15 5.80 -10.79
N THR A 324 3.10 4.48 -10.91
CA THR A 324 3.37 3.75 -12.14
C THR A 324 2.06 3.18 -12.68
N VAL A 325 1.86 3.23 -14.01
CA VAL A 325 0.71 2.63 -14.70
C VAL A 325 1.19 1.66 -15.76
N LEU A 326 0.91 0.37 -15.55
CA LEU A 326 1.22 -0.71 -16.49
C LEU A 326 -0.07 -1.21 -17.17
N ASP A 327 -0.02 -1.48 -18.46
CA ASP A 327 -1.00 -2.34 -19.14
C ASP A 327 -0.59 -3.81 -18.94
N ILE A 328 -1.45 -4.56 -18.25
CA ILE A 328 -1.26 -5.99 -17.98
C ILE A 328 -2.36 -6.84 -18.66
N THR A 329 -2.90 -6.34 -19.77
CA THR A 329 -3.87 -7.08 -20.59
C THR A 329 -3.28 -8.41 -21.08
N ASP A 330 -2.00 -8.42 -21.42
CA ASP A 330 -1.17 -9.62 -21.48
C ASP A 330 -0.46 -9.80 -20.14
N ARG A 331 -0.84 -10.83 -19.38
CA ARG A 331 -0.32 -11.07 -18.02
C ARG A 331 1.14 -11.53 -18.00
N ASP A 332 1.69 -11.99 -19.12
CA ASP A 332 3.08 -12.41 -19.23
C ASP A 332 4.01 -11.27 -19.67
N ASN A 333 3.46 -10.26 -20.37
CA ASN A 333 4.22 -9.18 -20.98
C ASN A 333 3.61 -7.82 -20.60
N PRO A 334 3.90 -7.31 -19.39
CA PRO A 334 3.40 -6.00 -18.97
C PRO A 334 4.03 -4.89 -19.82
N GLU A 335 3.24 -3.92 -20.24
CA GLU A 335 3.71 -2.72 -20.95
C GLU A 335 3.59 -1.50 -20.04
N LEU A 336 4.65 -0.69 -19.97
CA LEU A 336 4.55 0.61 -19.29
C LEU A 336 3.74 1.57 -20.16
N LEU A 337 2.71 2.17 -19.58
CA LEU A 337 2.08 3.34 -20.20
C LEU A 337 2.85 4.60 -19.82
N TRP A 338 3.05 4.80 -18.52
CA TRP A 338 3.81 5.93 -18.01
C TRP A 338 4.03 5.84 -16.49
N GLU A 339 5.02 6.58 -16.01
CA GLU A 339 5.19 6.95 -14.61
C GLU A 339 4.93 8.44 -14.43
N VAL A 340 4.17 8.80 -13.40
CA VAL A 340 3.91 10.19 -13.02
C VAL A 340 4.32 10.43 -11.59
N SER A 341 4.98 11.56 -11.37
CA SER A 341 5.24 12.08 -10.03
C SER A 341 4.30 13.27 -9.83
N PRO A 342 3.40 13.26 -8.83
CA PRO A 342 2.60 14.41 -8.46
C PRO A 342 3.46 15.44 -7.69
N GLU A 343 4.62 15.76 -8.27
CA GLU A 343 5.69 16.53 -7.65
C GLU A 343 5.24 17.93 -7.27
N VAL A 344 5.80 18.44 -6.16
CA VAL A 344 5.41 19.69 -5.47
C VAL A 344 4.01 19.66 -4.84
N GLU A 345 3.02 19.07 -5.51
CA GLU A 345 1.60 19.20 -5.19
C GLU A 345 0.99 18.05 -4.37
N ALA A 346 1.66 16.90 -4.27
CA ALA A 346 1.15 15.75 -3.51
C ALA A 346 2.18 15.03 -2.64
N GLY A 347 3.50 15.20 -2.84
CA GLY A 347 4.48 14.49 -2.02
C GLY A 347 4.44 12.97 -2.22
N GLU A 348 4.65 12.20 -1.16
CA GLU A 348 4.73 10.73 -1.14
C GLU A 348 3.45 10.03 -1.64
N SER A 349 3.58 8.89 -2.31
CA SER A 349 2.46 8.19 -2.99
C SER A 349 1.68 7.24 -2.06
N TRP A 350 1.05 7.81 -1.03
CA TRP A 350 0.27 7.07 -0.03
C TRP A 350 -1.10 6.61 -0.50
N SER A 351 -1.65 7.30 -1.50
CA SER A 351 -3.01 7.11 -1.96
C SER A 351 -3.12 5.88 -2.85
N LYS A 352 -4.16 5.06 -2.68
CA LYS A 352 -4.52 4.07 -3.71
C LYS A 352 -5.02 4.79 -4.96
N PRO A 353 -4.48 4.50 -6.15
CA PRO A 353 -5.04 5.00 -7.40
C PRO A 353 -6.48 4.52 -7.62
N VAL A 354 -7.37 5.44 -7.97
CA VAL A 354 -8.78 5.13 -8.27
C VAL A 354 -9.11 5.53 -9.69
N VAL A 355 -9.70 4.60 -10.45
CA VAL A 355 -10.20 4.89 -11.80
C VAL A 355 -11.58 5.53 -11.71
N VAL A 356 -11.72 6.67 -12.38
CA VAL A 356 -12.92 7.51 -12.40
C VAL A 356 -13.37 7.67 -13.87
N PRO A 357 -14.18 6.75 -14.39
CA PRO A 357 -14.89 6.95 -15.66
C PRO A 357 -15.95 8.04 -15.51
N TYR A 358 -16.08 8.89 -16.52
CA TYR A 358 -17.15 9.90 -16.58
C TYR A 358 -17.60 10.18 -18.02
N ALA A 359 -18.90 10.24 -18.23
CA ALA A 359 -19.50 10.73 -19.47
C ALA A 359 -20.58 11.78 -19.18
N SER A 360 -20.74 12.76 -20.07
CA SER A 360 -21.80 13.78 -19.95
C SER A 360 -23.20 13.25 -20.25
N SER A 361 -23.31 12.01 -20.72
CA SER A 361 -24.58 11.33 -20.97
C SER A 361 -24.39 9.83 -20.92
N ASN A 362 -25.37 9.11 -20.37
CA ASN A 362 -25.37 7.66 -20.31
C ASN A 362 -25.27 7.07 -21.73
N SER A 363 -24.17 6.35 -21.97
CA SER A 363 -23.84 5.72 -23.23
C SER A 363 -23.47 4.25 -22.98
N SER A 364 -23.78 3.39 -23.95
CA SER A 364 -23.26 2.01 -24.02
C SER A 364 -21.97 1.91 -24.84
N GLU A 365 -21.55 2.99 -25.49
CA GLU A 365 -20.25 3.09 -26.15
C GLU A 365 -19.22 3.58 -25.11
N PRO A 366 -18.18 2.78 -24.79
CA PRO A 366 -17.20 3.14 -23.77
C PRO A 366 -16.28 4.29 -24.21
N GLY A 367 -16.07 4.50 -25.51
CA GLY A 367 -15.30 5.63 -26.05
C GLY A 367 -15.96 7.01 -25.86
N ASN A 368 -17.18 7.06 -25.31
CA ASN A 368 -17.81 8.31 -24.90
C ASN A 368 -17.50 8.70 -23.44
N TYR A 369 -16.75 7.86 -22.72
CA TYR A 369 -16.31 8.12 -21.35
C TYR A 369 -14.86 8.58 -21.36
N ASN A 370 -14.57 9.61 -20.58
CA ASN A 370 -13.20 9.93 -20.20
C ASN A 370 -12.84 9.06 -19.00
N TRP A 371 -11.62 8.53 -18.98
CA TRP A 371 -11.14 7.67 -17.92
C TRP A 371 -10.00 8.37 -17.19
N TYR A 372 -10.19 8.63 -15.90
CA TYR A 372 -9.21 9.33 -15.10
C TYR A 372 -8.61 8.42 -14.03
N MET A 373 -7.32 8.59 -13.74
CA MET A 373 -6.72 8.12 -12.51
C MET A 373 -6.73 9.26 -11.49
N VAL A 374 -7.35 9.03 -10.34
CA VAL A 374 -7.40 10.00 -9.23
C VAL A 374 -6.60 9.47 -8.06
N VAL A 375 -5.72 10.31 -7.53
CA VAL A 375 -4.92 10.04 -6.33
C VAL A 375 -5.04 11.21 -5.36
N GLY A 376 -4.97 10.91 -4.06
CA GLY A 376 -4.83 11.91 -3.01
C GLY A 376 -3.41 12.48 -2.93
N THR A 377 -3.27 13.62 -2.25
CA THR A 377 -1.98 14.14 -1.82
C THR A 377 -1.46 13.36 -0.62
N GLY A 378 -0.22 12.87 -0.66
CA GLY A 378 0.47 12.28 0.48
C GLY A 378 1.38 13.25 1.25
N GLU A 379 2.26 12.68 2.08
CA GLU A 379 3.13 13.44 2.99
C GLU A 379 4.32 14.10 2.26
N GLY A 380 4.96 15.08 2.90
CA GLY A 380 6.19 15.69 2.36
C GLY A 380 5.97 16.65 1.18
N LYS A 381 4.71 16.97 0.86
CA LYS A 381 4.33 18.02 -0.09
C LYS A 381 4.93 19.38 0.31
N SER A 382 5.47 20.13 -0.65
CA SER A 382 6.14 21.42 -0.41
C SER A 382 5.24 22.65 -0.57
N THR A 383 4.07 22.54 -1.21
CA THR A 383 3.10 23.63 -1.33
C THR A 383 1.99 23.57 -0.30
N SER A 384 1.41 24.74 0.01
CA SER A 384 0.22 24.86 0.87
C SER A 384 -1.03 24.32 0.16
N GLY A 385 -2.00 23.91 0.96
CA GLY A 385 -3.29 23.43 0.49
C GLY A 385 -3.31 21.92 0.26
N THR A 386 -4.40 21.31 0.68
CA THR A 386 -4.68 19.88 0.48
C THR A 386 -5.46 19.71 -0.81
N ASN A 387 -5.07 18.75 -1.65
CA ASN A 387 -5.63 18.57 -3.00
C ASN A 387 -5.97 17.09 -3.26
N ILE A 388 -6.58 16.83 -4.42
CA ILE A 388 -6.48 15.55 -5.13
C ILE A 388 -5.88 15.84 -6.50
N VAL A 389 -5.18 14.85 -7.07
CA VAL A 389 -4.52 14.96 -8.37
C VAL A 389 -5.18 13.99 -9.34
N VAL A 390 -5.46 14.49 -10.54
CA VAL A 390 -6.19 13.77 -11.58
C VAL A 390 -5.34 13.68 -12.84
N TYR A 391 -5.21 12.47 -13.37
CA TYR A 391 -4.48 12.15 -14.60
C TYR A 391 -5.43 11.56 -15.63
N ASP A 392 -5.29 11.96 -16.89
CA ASP A 392 -6.03 11.36 -18.00
C ASP A 392 -5.36 10.03 -18.41
N LEU A 393 -6.11 8.93 -18.34
CA LEU A 393 -5.59 7.61 -18.69
C LEU A 393 -5.49 7.39 -20.20
N ASP A 394 -6.20 8.16 -21.03
CA ASP A 394 -6.16 8.03 -22.49
C ASP A 394 -5.00 8.82 -23.14
N SER A 395 -4.04 9.25 -22.32
CA SER A 395 -2.83 9.96 -22.77
C SER A 395 -1.79 8.99 -23.34
N THR A 396 -1.16 9.38 -24.45
CA THR A 396 -0.09 8.59 -25.11
C THR A 396 1.31 8.86 -24.57
N SER A 397 1.45 9.80 -23.65
CA SER A 397 2.69 10.12 -22.91
C SER A 397 2.30 10.47 -21.46
N PRO A 398 3.25 10.58 -20.51
CA PRO A 398 2.93 10.91 -19.13
C PRO A 398 2.06 12.18 -19.02
N PRO A 399 0.81 12.07 -18.53
CA PRO A 399 -0.13 13.18 -18.53
C PRO A 399 0.26 14.26 -17.52
N SER A 400 0.07 15.52 -17.90
CA SER A 400 0.17 16.63 -16.94
C SER A 400 -0.93 16.52 -15.87
N PRO A 401 -0.60 16.68 -14.58
CA PRO A 401 -1.59 16.56 -13.51
C PRO A 401 -2.62 17.69 -13.54
N THR A 402 -3.90 17.36 -13.40
CA THR A 402 -4.92 18.34 -13.03
C THR A 402 -5.12 18.32 -11.52
N VAL A 403 -4.84 19.46 -10.87
CA VAL A 403 -4.97 19.61 -9.42
C VAL A 403 -6.37 20.12 -9.08
N VAL A 404 -7.10 19.36 -8.26
CA VAL A 404 -8.38 19.78 -7.69
C VAL A 404 -8.15 20.14 -6.22
N SER A 405 -8.34 21.42 -5.89
CA SER A 405 -8.07 21.90 -4.53
C SER A 405 -9.17 21.51 -3.56
N ILE A 406 -8.82 20.76 -2.53
CA ILE A 406 -9.74 20.30 -1.49
C ILE A 406 -9.90 21.36 -0.40
N ALA A 407 -8.78 21.82 0.14
CA ALA A 407 -8.71 22.82 1.19
C ALA A 407 -7.51 23.74 0.96
N SER A 408 -7.74 24.88 0.30
CA SER A 408 -6.67 25.83 -0.05
C SER A 408 -6.03 26.53 1.16
N SER A 409 -6.69 26.51 2.32
CA SER A 409 -6.21 27.12 3.56
C SER A 409 -5.21 26.26 4.33
N ASP A 410 -5.10 24.98 3.99
CA ASP A 410 -4.35 24.03 4.78
C ASP A 410 -2.84 24.27 4.62
N ALA A 411 -2.07 23.94 5.66
CA ALA A 411 -0.62 24.10 5.63
C ALA A 411 0.02 23.17 4.60
N ALA A 412 1.26 23.45 4.23
CA ALA A 412 2.03 22.52 3.41
C ALA A 412 2.23 21.19 4.15
N GLY A 413 2.22 20.09 3.41
CA GLY A 413 2.43 18.74 3.94
C GLY A 413 1.19 18.06 4.53
N VAL A 414 0.02 18.70 4.57
CA VAL A 414 -1.23 18.06 5.00
C VAL A 414 -1.69 17.07 3.93
N ARG A 415 -1.74 15.78 4.27
CA ARG A 415 -2.15 14.73 3.33
C ARG A 415 -3.67 14.51 3.33
N THR A 416 -4.13 13.86 2.27
CA THR A 416 -5.46 13.25 2.15
C THR A 416 -5.37 11.74 2.34
N SER A 417 -6.50 11.13 2.75
CA SER A 417 -6.71 9.69 2.54
C SER A 417 -6.71 9.34 1.05
N SER A 418 -6.75 8.04 0.72
CA SER A 418 -7.21 7.64 -0.62
C SER A 418 -8.65 8.07 -0.86
N VAL A 419 -8.98 8.22 -2.14
CA VAL A 419 -10.29 8.66 -2.58
C VAL A 419 -11.26 7.48 -2.63
N ALA A 420 -12.51 7.69 -2.22
CA ALA A 420 -13.58 6.73 -2.41
C ALA A 420 -14.55 7.22 -3.49
N ALA A 421 -14.77 6.44 -4.53
CA ALA A 421 -15.63 6.81 -5.66
C ALA A 421 -17.02 6.18 -5.56
N SER A 422 -18.07 7.00 -5.74
CA SER A 422 -19.47 6.58 -5.74
C SER A 422 -20.10 6.76 -7.11
N ASN A 423 -20.84 5.75 -7.54
CA ASN A 423 -21.73 5.76 -8.68
C ASN A 423 -23.11 5.33 -8.17
N ASN A 424 -24.06 6.27 -8.20
CA ASN A 424 -25.32 6.16 -7.49
C ASN A 424 -26.47 5.70 -8.39
N ASP A 425 -26.42 6.02 -9.69
CA ASP A 425 -27.47 5.71 -10.66
C ASP A 425 -27.12 4.49 -11.55
N ASN A 426 -25.93 3.92 -11.35
CA ASN A 426 -25.39 2.76 -12.05
C ASN A 426 -25.16 3.00 -13.56
N ASP A 427 -24.97 4.25 -13.98
CA ASP A 427 -24.62 4.62 -15.35
C ASP A 427 -23.12 4.44 -15.67
N LYS A 428 -22.31 4.01 -14.70
CA LYS A 428 -20.85 3.79 -14.82
C LYS A 428 -20.04 5.07 -14.93
N SER A 429 -20.65 6.23 -14.88
CA SER A 429 -19.99 7.47 -14.49
C SER A 429 -19.83 7.45 -12.97
N VAL A 430 -18.71 7.95 -12.48
CA VAL A 430 -18.56 8.27 -11.07
C VAL A 430 -19.20 9.63 -10.84
N ASP A 431 -20.09 9.72 -9.84
CA ASP A 431 -20.81 10.97 -9.51
C ASP A 431 -20.08 11.77 -8.44
N ARG A 432 -19.56 11.06 -7.44
CA ARG A 432 -19.04 11.66 -6.20
C ARG A 432 -17.77 10.97 -5.78
N LEU A 433 -16.83 11.78 -5.31
CA LEU A 433 -15.64 11.32 -4.61
C LEU A 433 -15.72 11.75 -3.15
N TYR A 434 -15.26 10.92 -2.23
CA TYR A 434 -15.11 11.25 -0.81
C TYR A 434 -13.65 11.13 -0.41
N VAL A 435 -13.15 12.13 0.31
CA VAL A 435 -11.74 12.22 0.70
C VAL A 435 -11.62 12.78 2.11
N GLY A 436 -10.90 12.07 2.98
CA GLY A 436 -10.55 12.52 4.32
C GLY A 436 -9.23 13.29 4.30
N THR A 437 -8.99 14.12 5.31
CA THR A 437 -7.72 14.82 5.52
C THR A 437 -7.13 14.52 6.90
N GLU A 438 -5.83 14.74 7.04
CA GLU A 438 -5.16 14.70 8.34
C GLU A 438 -5.69 15.71 9.35
N ASN A 439 -6.31 16.80 8.87
CA ASN A 439 -6.99 17.75 9.73
C ASN A 439 -8.32 17.20 10.30
N GLY A 440 -8.69 15.97 9.96
CA GLY A 440 -9.89 15.28 10.44
C GLY A 440 -11.17 15.67 9.71
N ASP A 441 -11.05 16.46 8.65
CA ASP A 441 -12.17 16.89 7.81
C ASP A 441 -12.47 15.83 6.74
N LEU A 442 -13.75 15.70 6.39
CA LEU A 442 -14.18 14.87 5.27
C LEU A 442 -14.80 15.76 4.20
N TYR A 443 -14.30 15.63 2.98
CA TYR A 443 -14.77 16.38 1.82
C TYR A 443 -15.47 15.45 0.83
N ARG A 444 -16.42 16.03 0.11
CA ARG A 444 -17.04 15.45 -1.07
C ARG A 444 -16.68 16.29 -2.28
N VAL A 445 -16.37 15.62 -3.38
CA VAL A 445 -16.13 16.24 -4.70
C VAL A 445 -17.18 15.74 -5.69
N GLN A 446 -17.83 16.65 -6.40
CA GLN A 446 -18.71 16.29 -7.51
C GLN A 446 -17.90 16.11 -8.78
N VAL A 447 -18.10 14.99 -9.46
CA VAL A 447 -17.49 14.72 -10.76
C VAL A 447 -18.47 15.18 -11.83
N GLU A 448 -18.13 16.27 -12.51
CA GLU A 448 -18.91 16.81 -13.62
C GLU A 448 -18.00 17.37 -14.71
N GLY A 449 -18.31 17.09 -15.98
CA GLY A 449 -17.54 17.57 -17.12
C GLY A 449 -16.08 17.12 -17.10
N VAL A 450 -15.19 18.06 -16.80
CA VAL A 450 -13.72 17.85 -16.74
C VAL A 450 -13.21 18.13 -15.32
N PRO A 451 -12.06 17.56 -14.91
CA PRO A 451 -11.58 17.68 -13.54
C PRO A 451 -11.47 19.11 -13.00
N ALA A 452 -11.09 20.07 -13.85
CA ALA A 452 -11.01 21.49 -13.46
C ALA A 452 -12.36 22.14 -13.11
N ALA A 453 -13.49 21.51 -13.46
CA ALA A 453 -14.84 21.98 -13.16
C ALA A 453 -15.47 21.28 -11.94
N TRP A 454 -14.78 20.28 -11.37
CA TRP A 454 -15.29 19.53 -10.22
C TRP A 454 -15.49 20.43 -9.00
N SER A 455 -16.63 20.26 -8.34
CA SER A 455 -17.01 21.12 -7.20
C SER A 455 -16.74 20.41 -5.88
N VAL A 456 -16.04 21.10 -4.98
CA VAL A 456 -15.63 20.55 -3.67
C VAL A 456 -16.46 21.15 -2.55
N GLN A 457 -16.88 20.31 -1.61
CA GLN A 457 -17.62 20.72 -0.42
C GLN A 457 -17.14 19.95 0.81
N LYS A 458 -17.02 20.66 1.95
CA LYS A 458 -16.76 20.01 3.24
C LYS A 458 -18.05 19.35 3.74
N LEU A 459 -18.03 18.03 3.88
CA LEU A 459 -19.15 17.25 4.40
C LEU A 459 -19.14 17.22 5.93
N TYR A 460 -17.98 16.99 6.53
CA TYR A 460 -17.78 16.94 7.98
C TYR A 460 -16.62 17.83 8.41
N ASN A 461 -16.86 18.66 9.41
CA ASN A 461 -15.90 19.58 10.02
C ASN A 461 -15.35 18.94 11.30
N GLY A 462 -14.16 18.35 11.18
CA GLY A 462 -13.54 17.55 12.22
C GLY A 462 -12.49 18.31 13.02
N SER A 463 -11.44 17.59 13.42
CA SER A 463 -10.34 18.14 14.21
C SER A 463 -9.07 17.37 13.90
N ALA A 464 -7.93 18.07 13.85
CA ALA A 464 -6.61 17.48 13.63
C ALA A 464 -6.19 16.46 14.71
N THR A 465 -6.90 16.39 15.84
CA THR A 465 -6.73 15.32 16.84
C THR A 465 -7.33 13.98 16.42
N HIS A 466 -8.13 13.97 15.35
CA HIS A 466 -8.82 12.80 14.79
C HIS A 466 -8.55 12.72 13.27
N PRO A 467 -7.29 12.51 12.85
CA PRO A 467 -6.91 12.50 11.44
C PRO A 467 -7.63 11.39 10.67
N ILE A 468 -7.97 11.63 9.40
CA ILE A 468 -8.57 10.64 8.50
C ILE A 468 -7.56 10.28 7.42
N VAL A 469 -6.82 9.20 7.65
CA VAL A 469 -5.80 8.69 6.70
C VAL A 469 -6.29 7.46 5.94
N ALA A 470 -7.20 6.70 6.55
CA ALA A 470 -7.86 5.57 5.92
C ALA A 470 -8.86 6.03 4.84
N THR A 471 -8.95 5.28 3.75
CA THR A 471 -9.97 5.48 2.72
C THR A 471 -11.37 5.31 3.31
N PRO A 472 -12.30 6.26 3.08
CA PRO A 472 -13.69 6.07 3.46
C PRO A 472 -14.32 4.90 2.69
N ALA A 473 -15.16 4.12 3.35
CA ALA A 473 -15.94 3.07 2.72
C ALA A 473 -17.36 3.57 2.41
N LEU A 474 -17.90 3.14 1.28
CA LEU A 474 -19.20 3.58 0.78
C LEU A 474 -20.22 2.45 0.77
N ALA A 475 -21.47 2.79 1.06
CA ALA A 475 -22.60 1.91 0.86
C ALA A 475 -23.83 2.72 0.43
N LEU A 476 -24.56 2.25 -0.57
CA LEU A 476 -25.87 2.84 -0.86
C LEU A 476 -26.88 2.42 0.21
N VAL A 477 -27.57 3.42 0.76
CA VAL A 477 -28.55 3.26 1.83
C VAL A 477 -29.92 3.74 1.32
N ASP A 478 -30.93 2.89 1.47
CA ASP A 478 -32.31 3.23 1.10
C ASP A 478 -33.01 4.02 2.24
N GLY A 479 -33.88 4.94 1.86
CA GLY A 479 -34.69 5.82 2.71
C GLY A 479 -35.66 5.11 3.66
N ALA A 480 -35.69 3.77 3.67
CA ALA A 480 -36.32 2.99 4.73
C ALA A 480 -35.74 3.30 6.12
N ASN A 481 -34.55 3.91 6.23
CA ASN A 481 -33.81 4.09 7.49
C ASN A 481 -34.12 5.39 8.29
N GLY A 482 -35.23 6.09 8.01
CA GLY A 482 -35.67 7.21 8.85
C GLY A 482 -35.03 8.57 8.52
N LEU A 483 -34.39 8.69 7.36
CA LEU A 483 -34.20 9.98 6.70
C LEU A 483 -35.56 10.37 6.09
N SER A 484 -36.08 11.53 6.48
CA SER A 484 -37.37 12.03 6.01
C SER A 484 -37.38 12.16 4.47
N THR A 485 -38.39 11.53 3.85
CA THR A 485 -38.77 11.56 2.42
C THR A 485 -37.93 10.67 1.50
N SER A 486 -38.53 9.62 0.92
CA SER A 486 -38.34 9.03 -0.43
C SER A 486 -36.97 9.06 -1.14
N SER A 487 -35.85 9.20 -0.42
CA SER A 487 -34.53 9.55 -0.96
C SER A 487 -33.51 8.51 -0.56
N TYR A 488 -32.63 8.17 -1.50
CA TYR A 488 -31.44 7.34 -1.26
C TYR A 488 -30.35 8.20 -0.59
N ALA A 489 -29.39 7.56 0.07
CA ALA A 489 -28.20 8.22 0.58
C ALA A 489 -26.97 7.35 0.33
N VAL A 490 -25.82 7.98 0.14
CA VAL A 490 -24.53 7.32 0.24
C VAL A 490 -24.14 7.32 1.72
N GLY A 491 -24.13 6.14 2.33
CA GLY A 491 -23.50 5.92 3.63
C GLY A 491 -21.99 5.99 3.47
N VAL A 492 -21.38 7.01 4.06
CA VAL A 492 -19.94 7.22 4.08
C VAL A 492 -19.41 6.86 5.46
N TYR A 493 -18.53 5.88 5.51
CA TYR A 493 -18.03 5.29 6.74
C TYR A 493 -16.52 5.43 6.81
N TRP A 494 -16.01 5.94 7.92
CA TRP A 494 -14.56 6.08 8.09
C TRP A 494 -14.20 5.94 9.56
N GLY A 495 -12.93 5.69 9.84
CA GLY A 495 -12.39 5.81 11.17
C GLY A 495 -11.25 6.80 11.21
N THR A 496 -10.85 7.20 12.42
CA THR A 496 -9.79 8.17 12.63
C THR A 496 -8.58 7.53 13.27
N GLY A 497 -7.42 8.12 13.01
CA GLY A 497 -6.14 7.68 13.52
C GLY A 497 -5.04 7.75 12.48
N ARG A 498 -3.82 7.54 12.94
CA ARG A 498 -2.58 7.64 12.19
C ARG A 498 -1.53 6.74 12.86
N TYR A 499 -0.68 6.07 12.09
CA TYR A 499 0.35 5.18 12.62
C TYR A 499 1.58 5.09 11.70
N ASP A 500 2.20 6.24 11.44
CA ASP A 500 3.34 6.31 10.52
C ASP A 500 4.43 7.30 10.91
N GLU A 501 4.21 8.16 11.90
CA GLU A 501 5.25 8.92 12.58
C GLU A 501 5.70 8.28 13.88
N ARG A 502 6.89 8.67 14.35
CA ARG A 502 7.45 8.15 15.60
C ARG A 502 6.58 8.55 16.79
N GLU A 503 6.02 9.76 16.73
CA GLU A 503 5.13 10.35 17.71
C GLU A 503 3.86 9.50 17.87
N ASP A 504 3.31 8.97 16.77
CA ASP A 504 2.14 8.08 16.77
C ASP A 504 2.43 6.76 17.48
N ILE A 505 3.62 6.19 17.25
CA ILE A 505 4.07 4.95 17.89
C ILE A 505 4.21 5.16 19.40
N THR A 506 4.65 6.34 19.82
CA THR A 506 4.81 6.67 21.23
C THR A 506 3.50 7.09 21.88
N GLY A 507 2.40 7.36 21.18
CA GLY A 507 1.10 7.69 21.79
C GLY A 507 1.09 8.91 22.74
N VAL A 508 2.15 9.73 22.76
CA VAL A 508 2.26 10.91 23.63
C VAL A 508 1.25 11.96 23.16
N GLY A 509 0.27 12.30 24.02
CA GLY A 509 -0.81 13.23 23.68
C GLY A 509 -1.93 12.61 22.85
N SER A 510 -1.98 11.27 22.75
CA SER A 510 -3.04 10.55 22.03
C SER A 510 -4.43 10.87 22.60
N THR A 511 -5.37 11.09 21.69
CA THR A 511 -6.80 11.24 22.02
C THR A 511 -7.56 10.04 21.51
N SER A 512 -8.62 9.66 22.22
CA SER A 512 -9.53 8.59 21.80
C SER A 512 -10.02 8.82 20.38
N GLN A 513 -9.75 7.86 19.49
CA GLN A 513 -10.17 7.95 18.09
C GLN A 513 -11.64 7.54 17.94
N ARG A 514 -12.15 7.66 16.72
CA ARG A 514 -13.57 7.44 16.45
C ARG A 514 -13.80 6.68 15.16
N ILE A 515 -14.92 5.97 15.14
CA ILE A 515 -15.55 5.45 13.93
C ILE A 515 -16.77 6.32 13.64
N PHE A 516 -17.00 6.62 12.37
CA PHE A 516 -18.09 7.45 11.88
C PHE A 516 -18.89 6.72 10.80
N GLY A 517 -20.17 7.09 10.70
CA GLY A 517 -21.02 6.79 9.56
C GLY A 517 -21.95 7.96 9.29
N VAL A 518 -21.79 8.63 8.15
CA VAL A 518 -22.64 9.75 7.71
C VAL A 518 -23.46 9.33 6.51
N PHE A 519 -24.74 9.69 6.52
CA PHE A 519 -25.65 9.42 5.41
C PHE A 519 -25.81 10.67 4.57
N ASP A 520 -25.12 10.70 3.45
CA ASP A 520 -25.12 11.80 2.51
C ASP A 520 -26.24 11.62 1.46
N PRO A 521 -27.29 12.45 1.46
CA PRO A 521 -28.42 12.30 0.54
C PRO A 521 -28.02 12.31 -0.94
N THR A 522 -28.65 11.46 -1.73
CA THR A 522 -28.40 11.36 -3.18
C THR A 522 -29.67 11.02 -3.96
N SER A 523 -29.63 11.34 -5.26
CA SER A 523 -30.63 10.95 -6.25
C SER A 523 -30.06 9.77 -7.04
N ILE A 524 -30.85 8.71 -7.23
CA ILE A 524 -30.47 7.58 -8.11
C ILE A 524 -30.95 7.79 -9.55
N SER A 525 -31.52 8.96 -9.85
CA SER A 525 -32.08 9.29 -11.17
C SER A 525 -31.37 10.47 -11.84
N SER A 526 -30.33 11.01 -11.21
CA SER A 526 -29.56 12.15 -11.71
C SER A 526 -28.23 12.30 -10.99
N ASP A 527 -27.19 12.65 -11.74
CA ASP A 527 -25.85 12.98 -11.26
C ASP A 527 -25.80 14.32 -10.47
N THR A 528 -26.90 15.08 -10.52
CA THR A 528 -27.01 16.42 -9.94
C THR A 528 -27.19 16.41 -8.42
N TYR A 529 -26.57 17.37 -7.75
CA TYR A 529 -26.79 17.69 -6.34
C TYR A 529 -28.26 17.98 -6.01
N GLY A 530 -28.89 17.12 -5.21
CA GLY A 530 -30.16 17.38 -4.54
C GLY A 530 -30.07 17.10 -3.04
N ALA A 531 -30.19 18.17 -2.23
CA ALA A 531 -30.07 18.24 -0.76
C ALA A 531 -28.68 17.86 -0.20
N VAL A 532 -27.90 18.88 0.19
CA VAL A 532 -26.45 18.78 0.39
C VAL A 532 -26.13 19.08 1.84
N GLU A 533 -25.95 18.04 2.65
CA GLU A 533 -25.38 18.21 3.99
C GLU A 533 -23.94 18.76 3.85
N THR A 534 -23.60 19.77 4.64
CA THR A 534 -22.27 20.41 4.65
C THR A 534 -21.88 20.80 6.07
N ASP A 535 -20.58 20.85 6.34
CA ASP A 535 -20.00 21.29 7.62
C ASP A 535 -20.62 20.59 8.85
N LEU A 536 -20.97 19.31 8.71
CA LEU A 536 -21.52 18.53 9.82
C LEU A 536 -20.52 18.46 10.97
N THR A 537 -21.05 18.44 12.19
CA THR A 537 -20.27 18.32 13.43
C THR A 537 -20.78 17.18 14.30
N LEU A 538 -20.11 16.88 15.41
CA LEU A 538 -20.58 15.85 16.36
C LEU A 538 -22.02 16.10 16.87
N SER A 539 -22.50 17.35 16.92
CA SER A 539 -23.88 17.62 17.34
C SER A 539 -24.93 17.15 16.33
N ASP A 540 -24.55 16.94 15.07
CA ASP A 540 -25.43 16.46 14.01
C ASP A 540 -25.47 14.93 13.93
N LEU A 541 -24.55 14.28 14.65
CA LEU A 541 -24.40 12.82 14.70
C LEU A 541 -24.93 12.25 16.01
N GLN A 542 -25.32 10.98 15.97
CA GLN A 542 -25.74 10.24 17.16
C GLN A 542 -24.54 9.50 17.76
N ASN A 543 -24.25 9.73 19.04
CA ASN A 543 -23.25 8.95 19.75
C ASN A 543 -23.75 7.51 19.99
N GLN A 544 -22.88 6.55 19.69
CA GLN A 544 -23.06 5.12 19.86
C GLN A 544 -21.90 4.59 20.71
N THR A 545 -22.12 3.49 21.44
CA THR A 545 -21.06 2.85 22.22
C THR A 545 -20.86 1.41 21.76
N MET A 546 -19.66 0.88 21.90
CA MET A 546 -19.37 -0.52 21.56
C MET A 546 -20.26 -1.52 22.32
N SER A 547 -20.72 -1.14 23.52
CA SER A 547 -21.61 -1.96 24.37
C SER A 547 -23.10 -1.77 24.11
N SER A 548 -23.51 -0.65 23.49
CA SER A 548 -24.90 -0.34 23.25
C SER A 548 -25.08 0.64 22.09
N PHE A 549 -25.95 0.24 21.16
CA PHE A 549 -26.37 1.09 20.06
C PHE A 549 -27.68 1.80 20.44
N ASN A 550 -27.62 3.11 20.62
CA ASN A 550 -28.73 4.05 20.75
C ASN A 550 -29.44 4.25 19.39
N VAL A 551 -29.99 3.17 18.85
CA VAL A 551 -30.81 3.15 17.63
C VAL A 551 -32.18 2.56 17.97
N THR A 552 -33.23 3.04 17.30
CA THR A 552 -34.57 2.46 17.48
C THR A 552 -34.84 1.48 16.37
N GLN A 553 -35.19 0.23 16.71
CA GLN A 553 -35.69 -0.71 15.73
C GLN A 553 -37.15 -0.38 15.40
N GLY A 554 -37.44 -0.10 14.14
CA GLY A 554 -38.81 0.07 13.67
C GLY A 554 -39.57 -1.25 13.59
N SER A 555 -40.87 -1.17 13.33
CA SER A 555 -41.75 -2.33 13.17
C SER A 555 -41.40 -3.22 11.97
N ASP A 556 -40.65 -2.68 11.02
CA ASP A 556 -40.08 -3.36 9.85
C ASP A 556 -38.70 -3.99 10.12
N LYS A 557 -38.26 -4.01 11.38
CA LYS A 557 -36.96 -4.53 11.84
C LYS A 557 -35.74 -3.71 11.41
N VAL A 558 -35.97 -2.54 10.83
CA VAL A 558 -34.90 -1.62 10.42
C VAL A 558 -34.51 -0.72 11.59
N TYR A 559 -33.21 -0.66 11.89
CA TYR A 559 -32.66 0.25 12.89
C TYR A 559 -32.54 1.67 12.32
N ARG A 560 -33.03 2.65 13.07
CA ARG A 560 -33.04 4.06 12.66
C ARG A 560 -32.35 4.93 13.68
N LEU A 561 -31.68 5.96 13.16
CA LEU A 561 -31.17 7.05 13.97
C LEU A 561 -32.31 7.92 14.51
N PRO A 562 -32.10 8.63 15.63
CA PRO A 562 -33.05 9.64 16.09
C PRO A 562 -33.32 10.70 15.02
N ASN A 563 -34.56 11.19 14.97
CA ASN A 563 -34.99 12.17 13.98
C ASN A 563 -34.07 13.42 13.98
N GLY A 564 -33.64 13.85 12.79
CA GLY A 564 -32.74 15.00 12.59
C GLY A 564 -31.25 14.67 12.61
N LYS A 565 -30.83 13.47 13.06
CA LYS A 565 -29.43 13.04 12.99
C LYS A 565 -29.06 12.59 11.59
N LYS A 566 -27.86 12.98 11.15
CA LYS A 566 -27.34 12.71 9.78
C LYS A 566 -26.40 11.52 9.71
N GLY A 567 -26.13 10.91 10.86
CA GLY A 567 -25.18 9.83 10.99
C GLY A 567 -24.93 9.47 12.45
N PHE A 568 -23.86 8.73 12.68
CA PHE A 568 -23.42 8.32 14.01
C PHE A 568 -21.91 8.38 14.16
N TYR A 569 -21.45 8.33 15.41
CA TYR A 569 -20.05 8.09 15.74
C TYR A 569 -19.92 7.16 16.95
N ILE A 570 -18.79 6.45 17.05
CA ILE A 570 -18.41 5.57 18.16
C ILE A 570 -17.00 5.97 18.59
N ASN A 571 -16.78 6.21 19.89
CA ASN A 571 -15.42 6.36 20.41
C ASN A 571 -14.76 4.98 20.57
N THR A 572 -13.48 4.87 20.23
CA THR A 572 -12.69 3.63 20.31
C THR A 572 -11.99 3.44 21.67
N ASP A 573 -12.50 4.08 22.73
CA ASP A 573 -11.93 4.04 24.09
C ASP A 573 -11.57 2.60 24.52
N SER A 574 -10.31 2.39 24.91
CA SER A 574 -9.84 1.11 25.45
C SER A 574 -10.16 0.99 26.94
N SER A 575 -10.41 -0.23 27.40
CA SER A 575 -10.60 -0.54 28.83
C SER A 575 -9.29 -0.99 29.51
N ILE A 576 -8.17 -0.95 28.78
CA ILE A 576 -6.87 -1.47 29.22
C ILE A 576 -6.04 -0.30 29.75
N ASN A 577 -5.94 -0.20 31.07
CA ASN A 577 -4.98 0.69 31.73
C ASN A 577 -3.70 -0.12 32.01
N LEU A 578 -2.59 0.23 31.38
CA LEU A 578 -1.30 -0.39 31.67
C LEU A 578 -0.65 0.33 32.85
N THR A 579 -0.57 -0.33 34.00
CA THR A 579 0.06 0.26 35.20
C THR A 579 1.58 0.04 35.19
N GLY A 580 2.37 1.10 35.02
CA GLY A 580 3.84 1.11 35.16
C GLY A 580 4.49 2.35 34.55
N GLU A 581 5.69 2.74 35.01
CA GLU A 581 6.45 3.82 34.35
C GLU A 581 6.92 3.35 32.96
N GLY A 582 6.60 4.13 31.92
CA GLY A 582 7.01 3.85 30.53
C GLY A 582 6.00 3.08 29.67
N TYR A 583 4.82 2.74 30.20
CA TYR A 583 3.70 2.21 29.40
C TYR A 583 2.72 3.33 29.03
N ILE A 584 2.14 3.22 27.84
CA ILE A 584 1.21 4.18 27.27
C ILE A 584 -0.05 3.41 26.95
N ASP A 585 -1.19 3.91 27.43
CA ASP A 585 -2.47 3.25 27.24
C ASP A 585 -2.78 3.21 25.74
N PRO A 586 -2.93 2.01 25.15
CA PRO A 586 -3.20 1.90 23.72
C PRO A 586 -4.56 2.52 23.41
N VAL A 587 -4.60 3.41 22.42
CA VAL A 587 -5.84 4.01 21.93
C VAL A 587 -6.23 3.33 20.63
N GLY A 588 -7.42 2.73 20.60
CA GLY A 588 -7.91 2.05 19.41
C GLY A 588 -7.96 3.03 18.24
N MET A 589 -7.34 2.72 17.10
CA MET A 589 -7.33 3.61 15.93
C MET A 589 -7.65 2.86 14.64
N THR A 590 -8.27 3.55 13.67
CA THR A 590 -8.58 2.98 12.35
C THR A 590 -7.71 3.66 11.30
N VAL A 591 -6.73 2.93 10.79
CA VAL A 591 -5.79 3.40 9.76
C VAL A 591 -5.95 2.67 8.42
N TYR A 592 -6.94 1.77 8.33
CA TYR A 592 -7.24 0.96 7.15
C TYR A 592 -8.66 1.21 6.64
N GLU A 593 -8.85 1.02 5.35
CA GLU A 593 -10.16 1.09 4.69
C GLU A 593 -11.15 0.09 5.32
N PRO A 594 -12.33 0.54 5.78
CA PRO A 594 -13.38 -0.36 6.23
C PRO A 594 -13.92 -1.22 5.09
N VAL A 595 -14.30 -2.47 5.36
CA VAL A 595 -14.84 -3.38 4.33
C VAL A 595 -16.35 -3.50 4.48
N ASN A 596 -17.08 -3.31 3.37
CA ASN A 596 -18.51 -3.60 3.31
C ASN A 596 -18.74 -5.05 2.86
N LEU A 597 -19.13 -5.93 3.78
CA LEU A 597 -19.51 -7.30 3.50
C LEU A 597 -21.03 -7.45 3.56
N ARG A 598 -21.69 -7.36 2.39
CA ARG A 598 -23.14 -7.59 2.24
C ARG A 598 -23.99 -6.76 3.22
N GLY A 599 -23.61 -5.49 3.45
CA GLY A 599 -24.31 -4.57 4.34
C GLY A 599 -23.82 -4.55 5.79
N ALA A 600 -22.84 -5.40 6.14
CA ALA A 600 -22.08 -5.26 7.38
C ALA A 600 -20.78 -4.48 7.10
N MET A 601 -20.56 -3.40 7.86
CA MET A 601 -19.30 -2.66 7.81
C MET A 601 -18.33 -3.23 8.82
N LEU A 602 -17.18 -3.70 8.35
CA LEU A 602 -16.09 -4.22 9.16
C LEU A 602 -14.99 -3.16 9.28
N PHE A 603 -14.62 -2.85 10.51
CA PHE A 603 -13.50 -1.97 10.83
C PHE A 603 -12.40 -2.79 11.51
N ALA A 604 -11.17 -2.66 11.03
CA ALA A 604 -10.00 -3.17 11.70
C ALA A 604 -9.39 -2.05 12.54
N THR A 605 -9.29 -2.26 13.85
CA THR A 605 -8.70 -1.29 14.78
C THR A 605 -7.41 -1.85 15.37
N PHE A 606 -6.35 -1.04 15.38
CA PHE A 606 -5.11 -1.34 16.08
C PHE A 606 -5.16 -0.75 17.50
N LEU A 607 -4.61 -1.47 18.49
CA LEU A 607 -4.43 -1.02 19.87
C LEU A 607 -2.94 -0.89 20.17
#